data_AF-A0A8T3CY38-F1
#
_entry.id   AF-A0A8T3CY38-F1
#
_cell.length_a   1.000
_cell.length_b   1.000
_cell.length_c   1.000
_cell.angle_alpha   90.00
_cell.angle_beta   90.00
_cell.angle_gamma   90.00
#
_symmetry.space_group_name_H-M   'P 1'
#
loop_
_entity.id
_entity.type
_entity.pdbx_description
1 polymer ?
#
loop_
_entity_poly.entity_id
_entity_poly.type
_entity_poly.pdbx_seq_one_letter_code
_entity_poly.pdbx_strand_id
1 'polypeptide(L)'
;MLRLLRQPGGGLGGCLHSQRRSRHHKSVMAIRREDINVWERRAPLAPRHIKEITNAGHKVLVQPSNRRAIHERYYEKAGAIIQEDISEASLIIGVKRPPEEKVIPKKTYAFFSHTIKAQEANMGLLDDILKKEVRLIDYEKMVDANGFRIVAFGQWAGVAGMINILHGLGLRFLALGHHTPFMHIGMAHNYRNVSQAVQAVRDCGYEISLGLMPKSIGPLTFVFTGTGNVSKGAQEIINELPCEFVEPHELKEVSMSGETSKVYATVLSRHHHLVRKSDGVYDPLEYENHPELYTSHFRDSVSNPVSVPFLKESPPTLELDAQRLMRPVERSALVTEGSPDLPHRLLAICDISADSGGSIEFMTECTTIDKPFCMYDADQHIDHDSVEGPGILMCSIDNLPAQLPIEATEYFGDRLSPYIWEMLPSNATRPLDQEDYSPQVRDAVITSNGKLTPKFEYIHTLREKSAVTVWWCPCCLKPCMANAYHLRR
;
A
#
# COMPACT_ATOMS: atom_id res chain seq x y z
N MET A 1 -19.90 25.19 82.12
CA MET A 1 -20.50 23.91 82.57
C MET A 1 -19.49 22.78 82.35
N LEU A 2 -19.23 22.00 83.41
CA LEU A 2 -18.34 20.83 83.64
C LEU A 2 -17.95 19.96 82.41
N ARG A 3 -16.66 19.63 82.17
CA ARG A 3 -15.75 18.60 82.76
C ARG A 3 -15.88 17.17 82.17
N LEU A 4 -14.79 16.74 81.50
CA LEU A 4 -14.07 15.44 81.51
C LEU A 4 -14.81 14.10 81.23
N LEU A 5 -14.26 13.28 80.31
CA LEU A 5 -13.53 12.02 80.62
C LEU A 5 -12.95 11.32 79.36
N ARG A 6 -11.84 10.59 79.57
CA ARG A 6 -10.97 9.86 78.61
C ARG A 6 -11.19 8.34 78.68
N GLN A 7 -11.20 7.67 77.51
CA GLN A 7 -10.70 6.32 77.12
C GLN A 7 -11.26 5.02 77.78
N PRO A 8 -11.01 3.81 77.22
CA PRO A 8 -10.89 3.35 75.81
C PRO A 8 -11.74 2.08 75.51
N GLY A 9 -11.99 1.77 74.23
CA GLY A 9 -12.61 0.50 73.81
C GLY A 9 -11.90 -0.07 72.58
N GLY A 10 -11.23 -1.20 72.74
CA GLY A 10 -10.49 -1.90 71.70
C GLY A 10 -11.39 -2.53 70.63
N GLY A 11 -10.85 -2.66 69.42
CA GLY A 11 -11.52 -3.30 68.30
C GLY A 11 -10.57 -3.55 67.14
N LEU A 12 -9.82 -4.65 67.26
CA LEU A 12 -9.22 -5.51 66.24
C LEU A 12 -9.00 -4.92 64.82
N GLY A 13 -7.73 -4.76 64.47
CA GLY A 13 -7.29 -4.52 63.10
C GLY A 13 -7.64 -5.68 62.17
N GLY A 14 -8.51 -5.40 61.20
CA GLY A 14 -8.70 -6.22 60.01
C GLY A 14 -7.85 -5.66 58.87
N CYS A 15 -6.72 -6.30 58.61
CA CYS A 15 -5.88 -6.04 57.45
C CYS A 15 -6.67 -6.41 56.17
N LEU A 16 -7.25 -5.41 55.49
CA LEU A 16 -7.82 -5.58 54.16
C LEU A 16 -6.67 -5.81 53.17
N HIS A 17 -6.21 -7.06 53.09
CA HIS A 17 -5.46 -7.54 51.94
C HIS A 17 -6.32 -7.33 50.70
N SER A 18 -5.89 -6.40 49.83
CA SER A 18 -6.46 -6.28 48.50
C SER A 18 -6.23 -7.60 47.77
N GLN A 19 -7.27 -8.44 47.74
CA GLN A 19 -7.28 -9.62 46.88
C GLN A 19 -7.16 -9.12 45.44
N ARG A 20 -5.97 -9.23 44.86
CA ARG A 20 -5.78 -9.26 43.41
C ARG A 20 -6.64 -10.42 42.91
N ARG A 21 -7.85 -10.12 42.45
CA ARG A 21 -8.62 -11.05 41.62
C ARG A 21 -7.77 -11.34 40.40
N SER A 22 -7.11 -12.50 40.35
CA SER A 22 -6.50 -12.98 39.11
C SER A 22 -7.65 -13.23 38.14
N ARG A 23 -7.91 -12.25 37.27
CA ARG A 23 -8.74 -12.49 36.10
C ARG A 23 -7.96 -13.49 35.24
N HIS A 24 -8.36 -14.75 35.27
CA HIS A 24 -7.87 -15.75 34.33
C HIS A 24 -8.42 -15.36 32.95
N HIS A 25 -7.56 -14.85 32.09
CA HIS A 25 -7.90 -14.55 30.69
C HIS A 25 -7.76 -15.83 29.85
N LYS A 26 -8.59 -15.97 28.81
CA LYS A 26 -8.55 -17.16 27.93
C LYS A 26 -7.24 -17.27 27.15
N SER A 27 -6.79 -16.15 26.57
CA SER A 27 -5.48 -16.00 25.94
C SER A 27 -5.02 -14.54 26.00
N VAL A 28 -3.76 -14.29 25.65
CA VAL A 28 -3.14 -12.98 25.67
C VAL A 28 -2.53 -12.67 24.30
N MET A 29 -2.98 -11.59 23.67
CA MET A 29 -2.37 -11.06 22.44
C MET A 29 -1.77 -9.68 22.68
N ALA A 30 -0.86 -9.28 21.80
CA ALA A 30 -0.29 -7.94 21.80
C ALA A 30 -0.33 -7.28 20.42
N ILE A 31 -0.65 -5.98 20.39
CA ILE A 31 -0.36 -5.10 19.27
C ILE A 31 0.97 -4.40 19.57
N ARG A 32 1.99 -4.70 18.78
CA ARG A 32 3.28 -4.01 18.88
C ARG A 32 3.17 -2.57 18.34
N ARG A 33 4.13 -1.72 18.70
CA ARG A 33 4.30 -0.43 18.03
C ARG A 33 5.09 -0.61 16.73
N GLU A 34 4.70 0.13 15.70
CA GLU A 34 5.45 0.22 14.45
C GLU A 34 6.63 1.18 14.61
N ASP A 35 7.80 0.78 14.11
CA ASP A 35 9.06 1.53 14.22
C ASP A 35 9.88 1.56 12.91
N ILE A 36 9.39 0.93 11.84
CA ILE A 36 10.12 0.78 10.56
C ILE A 36 10.48 2.12 9.90
N ASN A 37 9.56 3.08 9.88
CA ASN A 37 9.78 4.43 9.37
C ASN A 37 8.80 5.43 10.03
N VAL A 38 8.96 6.71 9.72
CA VAL A 38 8.15 7.80 10.31
C VAL A 38 6.70 7.81 9.82
N TRP A 39 6.45 7.32 8.61
CA TRP A 39 5.15 7.32 7.95
C TRP A 39 4.25 6.15 8.36
N GLU A 40 4.83 5.05 8.85
CA GLU A 40 4.07 3.89 9.33
C GLU A 40 3.39 4.20 10.66
N ARG A 41 2.18 4.75 10.55
CA ARG A 41 1.31 5.16 11.66
C ARG A 41 0.09 4.27 11.80
N ARG A 42 -0.05 3.25 10.96
CA ARG A 42 -1.17 2.30 10.98
C ARG A 42 -1.04 1.34 12.16
N ALA A 43 -2.09 0.57 12.39
CA ALA A 43 -2.09 -0.59 13.27
C ALA A 43 -2.77 -1.77 12.57
N PRO A 44 -2.53 -3.01 13.00
CA PRO A 44 -3.18 -4.17 12.41
C PRO A 44 -4.67 -4.27 12.77
N LEU A 45 -5.10 -3.68 13.89
CA LEU A 45 -6.49 -3.67 14.35
C LEU A 45 -6.88 -2.30 14.92
N ALA A 46 -8.05 -1.80 14.51
CA ALA A 46 -8.71 -0.64 15.12
C ALA A 46 -9.35 -0.97 16.49
N PRO A 47 -9.62 0.05 17.35
CA PRO A 47 -10.21 -0.14 18.68
C PRO A 47 -11.51 -0.96 18.73
N ARG A 48 -12.36 -0.88 17.70
CA ARG A 48 -13.59 -1.68 17.65
C ARG A 48 -13.34 -3.20 17.63
N HIS A 49 -12.36 -3.66 16.86
CA HIS A 49 -11.95 -5.07 16.86
C HIS A 49 -11.41 -5.49 18.23
N ILE A 50 -10.67 -4.59 18.88
CA ILE A 50 -10.14 -4.84 20.22
C ILE A 50 -11.26 -4.93 21.25
N LYS A 51 -12.32 -4.15 21.07
CA LYS A 51 -13.51 -4.24 21.92
C LYS A 51 -14.18 -5.60 21.82
N GLU A 52 -14.27 -6.16 20.61
CA GLU A 52 -14.81 -7.50 20.39
C GLU A 52 -13.98 -8.57 21.10
N ILE A 53 -12.65 -8.53 20.94
CA ILE A 53 -11.71 -9.50 21.53
C ILE A 53 -11.72 -9.44 23.07
N THR A 54 -11.72 -8.24 23.65
CA THR A 54 -11.74 -8.06 25.11
C THR A 54 -13.09 -8.44 25.71
N ASN A 55 -14.20 -8.13 25.06
CA ASN A 55 -15.54 -8.58 25.48
C ASN A 55 -15.67 -10.11 25.48
N ALA A 56 -14.95 -10.81 24.59
CA ALA A 56 -14.89 -12.27 24.56
C ALA A 56 -14.03 -12.91 25.68
N GLY A 57 -13.36 -12.09 26.51
CA GLY A 57 -12.59 -12.51 27.68
C GLY A 57 -11.09 -12.72 27.42
N HIS A 58 -10.58 -12.24 26.29
CA HIS A 58 -9.15 -12.26 25.98
C HIS A 58 -8.46 -11.00 26.46
N LYS A 59 -7.19 -11.12 26.84
CA LYS A 59 -6.37 -9.98 27.22
C LYS A 59 -5.68 -9.42 25.98
N VAL A 60 -5.82 -8.11 25.77
CA VAL A 60 -5.15 -7.42 24.67
C VAL A 60 -4.17 -6.41 25.26
N LEU A 61 -2.89 -6.63 25.01
CA LEU A 61 -1.82 -5.72 25.32
C LEU A 61 -1.56 -4.80 24.12
N VAL A 62 -1.32 -3.53 24.36
CA VAL A 62 -0.96 -2.59 23.29
C VAL A 62 0.28 -1.82 23.74
N GLN A 63 1.34 -1.88 22.94
CA GLN A 63 2.52 -1.06 23.22
C GLN A 63 2.19 0.43 23.04
N PRO A 64 2.63 1.30 23.96
CA PRO A 64 2.55 2.74 23.81
C PRO A 64 3.25 3.18 22.50
N SER A 65 2.64 4.13 21.80
CA SER A 65 3.22 4.69 20.58
C SER A 65 2.67 6.09 20.30
N ASN A 66 3.57 7.07 20.28
CA ASN A 66 3.26 8.44 19.86
C ASN A 66 3.18 8.58 18.32
N ARG A 67 3.58 7.54 17.59
CA ARG A 67 3.54 7.52 16.11
C ARG A 67 2.20 7.02 15.58
N ARG A 68 1.56 6.08 16.29
CA ARG A 68 0.30 5.46 15.86
C ARG A 68 -0.78 6.54 15.70
N ALA A 69 -1.48 6.53 14.56
CA ALA A 69 -2.50 7.52 14.24
C ALA A 69 -3.71 7.43 15.17
N ILE A 70 -4.10 6.22 15.56
CA ILE A 70 -5.15 6.00 16.56
C ILE A 70 -4.53 6.08 17.95
N HIS A 71 -4.92 7.12 18.69
CA HIS A 71 -4.42 7.38 20.03
C HIS A 71 -4.75 6.24 21.03
N GLU A 72 -3.81 5.93 21.94
CA GLU A 72 -3.92 4.82 22.90
C GLU A 72 -5.16 4.85 23.79
N ARG A 73 -5.61 6.05 24.23
CA ARG A 73 -6.90 6.25 24.91
C ARG A 73 -8.10 5.54 24.28
N TYR A 74 -8.11 5.36 22.95
CA TYR A 74 -9.19 4.65 22.27
C TYR A 74 -9.06 3.14 22.43
N TYR A 75 -7.84 2.61 22.46
CA TYR A 75 -7.56 1.22 22.80
C TYR A 75 -7.88 0.91 24.27
N GLU A 76 -7.56 1.81 25.19
CA GLU A 76 -7.93 1.69 26.62
C GLU A 76 -9.44 1.62 26.81
N LYS A 77 -10.19 2.54 26.16
CA LYS A 77 -11.67 2.51 26.16
C LYS A 77 -12.22 1.22 25.55
N ALA A 78 -11.50 0.65 24.58
CA ALA A 78 -11.82 -0.65 24.00
C ALA A 78 -11.53 -1.83 24.95
N GLY A 79 -10.91 -1.62 26.11
CA GLY A 79 -10.60 -2.65 27.09
C GLY A 79 -9.17 -3.20 26.98
N ALA A 80 -8.32 -2.62 26.14
CA ALA A 80 -6.91 -2.98 26.04
C ALA A 80 -6.12 -2.45 27.25
N ILE A 81 -4.98 -3.09 27.52
CA ILE A 81 -4.01 -2.66 28.53
C ILE A 81 -2.81 -2.05 27.82
N ILE A 82 -2.55 -0.77 28.07
CA ILE A 82 -1.39 -0.07 27.54
C ILE A 82 -0.19 -0.41 28.41
N GLN A 83 0.80 -1.10 27.83
CA GLN A 83 2.03 -1.47 28.54
C GLN A 83 3.18 -1.75 27.57
N GLU A 84 4.40 -1.48 28.03
CA GLU A 84 5.61 -1.63 27.23
C GLU A 84 5.99 -3.09 27.01
N ASP A 85 6.05 -3.85 28.11
CA ASP A 85 6.36 -5.28 28.08
C ASP A 85 5.16 -6.06 27.55
N ILE A 86 5.37 -6.79 26.45
CA ILE A 86 4.37 -7.63 25.81
C ILE A 86 4.76 -9.12 25.83
N SER A 87 5.76 -9.49 26.63
CA SER A 87 6.29 -10.86 26.73
C SER A 87 5.25 -11.88 27.20
N GLU A 88 4.20 -11.45 27.89
CA GLU A 88 3.07 -12.29 28.29
C GLU A 88 2.25 -12.80 27.09
N ALA A 89 2.20 -12.05 25.98
CA ALA A 89 1.40 -12.41 24.82
C ALA A 89 1.92 -13.68 24.13
N SER A 90 1.01 -14.56 23.70
CA SER A 90 1.34 -15.70 22.83
C SER A 90 1.34 -15.30 21.35
N LEU A 91 0.41 -14.41 20.98
CA LEU A 91 0.28 -13.81 19.65
C LEU A 91 0.70 -12.34 19.69
N ILE A 92 1.64 -11.95 18.83
CA ILE A 92 2.09 -10.57 18.66
C ILE A 92 1.83 -10.15 17.22
N ILE A 93 1.00 -9.13 17.02
CA ILE A 93 0.63 -8.64 15.69
C ILE A 93 1.14 -7.22 15.44
N GLY A 94 1.54 -6.97 14.20
CA GLY A 94 1.96 -5.65 13.70
C GLY A 94 1.65 -5.53 12.21
N VAL A 95 1.77 -4.33 11.66
CA VAL A 95 1.65 -4.11 10.21
C VAL A 95 2.95 -4.50 9.53
N LYS A 96 4.08 -3.97 9.98
CA LYS A 96 5.39 -4.22 9.39
C LYS A 96 6.27 -5.01 10.34
N ARG A 97 7.41 -5.45 9.80
CA ARG A 97 8.41 -6.22 10.52
C ARG A 97 8.94 -5.49 11.75
N PRO A 98 9.24 -6.20 12.86
CA PRO A 98 9.98 -5.64 13.98
C PRO A 98 11.48 -5.58 13.70
N PRO A 99 12.23 -4.73 14.43
CA PRO A 99 13.68 -4.84 14.53
C PRO A 99 14.06 -6.21 15.08
N GLU A 100 15.13 -6.77 14.54
CA GLU A 100 15.58 -8.14 14.80
C GLU A 100 15.81 -8.36 16.30
N GLU A 101 16.46 -7.39 16.96
CA GLU A 101 16.78 -7.42 18.38
C GLU A 101 15.54 -7.39 19.29
N LYS A 102 14.39 -6.95 18.79
CA LYS A 102 13.13 -6.87 19.55
C LYS A 102 12.24 -8.10 19.40
N VAL A 103 12.61 -9.04 18.53
CA VAL A 103 11.85 -10.29 18.35
C VAL A 103 11.96 -11.13 19.62
N ILE A 104 10.80 -11.44 20.22
CA ILE A 104 10.68 -12.27 21.42
C ILE A 104 10.65 -13.76 21.02
N PRO A 105 11.52 -14.63 21.59
CA PRO A 105 11.54 -16.05 21.26
C PRO A 105 10.26 -16.80 21.60
N LYS A 106 9.99 -17.86 20.81
CA LYS A 106 8.91 -18.84 21.04
C LYS A 106 7.52 -18.20 21.11
N LYS A 107 7.30 -17.15 20.31
CA LYS A 107 6.01 -16.48 20.13
C LYS A 107 5.47 -16.70 18.72
N THR A 108 4.16 -16.52 18.57
CA THR A 108 3.53 -16.41 17.25
C THR A 108 3.48 -14.95 16.87
N TYR A 109 4.01 -14.63 15.69
CA TYR A 109 3.96 -13.29 15.09
C TYR A 109 3.09 -13.29 13.85
N ALA A 110 2.36 -12.20 13.62
CA ALA A 110 1.70 -11.96 12.33
C ALA A 110 1.98 -10.52 11.84
N PHE A 111 2.58 -10.40 10.65
CA PHE A 111 2.89 -9.12 9.98
C PHE A 111 3.30 -9.35 8.52
N PHE A 112 3.40 -8.29 7.71
CA PHE A 112 4.00 -8.37 6.38
C PHE A 112 5.52 -8.53 6.50
N SER A 113 6.04 -9.74 6.31
CA SER A 113 7.47 -10.00 6.59
C SER A 113 8.39 -9.64 5.44
N HIS A 114 7.89 -9.65 4.21
CA HIS A 114 8.67 -9.42 2.99
C HIS A 114 9.88 -10.37 2.88
N THR A 115 9.72 -11.61 3.34
CA THR A 115 10.78 -12.64 3.30
C THR A 115 10.59 -13.67 2.17
N ILE A 116 9.36 -13.82 1.68
CA ILE A 116 8.97 -14.87 0.73
C ILE A 116 9.66 -14.80 -0.65
N LYS A 117 10.15 -13.63 -1.07
CA LYS A 117 10.90 -13.47 -2.33
C LYS A 117 12.42 -13.45 -2.10
N ALA A 118 12.87 -13.90 -0.92
CA ALA A 118 14.27 -13.89 -0.49
C ALA A 118 14.97 -12.52 -0.61
N GLN A 119 14.24 -11.43 -0.32
CA GLN A 119 14.80 -10.08 -0.37
C GLN A 119 15.91 -9.93 0.67
N GLU A 120 17.12 -9.56 0.22
CA GLU A 120 18.34 -9.50 1.04
C GLU A 120 18.15 -8.72 2.35
N ALA A 121 17.52 -7.55 2.28
CA ALA A 121 17.25 -6.67 3.42
C ALA A 121 16.40 -7.32 4.54
N ASN A 122 15.68 -8.41 4.25
CA ASN A 122 14.80 -9.11 5.19
C ASN A 122 15.33 -10.48 5.62
N MET A 123 16.46 -10.95 5.08
CA MET A 123 16.98 -12.27 5.42
C MET A 123 17.59 -12.34 6.82
N GLY A 124 18.19 -11.26 7.32
CA GLY A 124 18.66 -11.17 8.72
C GLY A 124 17.53 -11.45 9.71
N LEU A 125 16.40 -10.77 9.55
CA LEU A 125 15.19 -11.01 10.33
C LEU A 125 14.70 -12.46 10.24
N LEU A 126 14.69 -13.06 9.04
CA LEU A 126 14.26 -14.45 8.87
C LEU A 126 15.16 -15.41 9.65
N ASP A 127 16.48 -15.21 9.60
CA ASP A 127 17.45 -16.02 10.35
C ASP A 127 17.22 -15.88 11.86
N ASP A 128 16.92 -14.67 12.32
CA ASP A 128 16.62 -14.39 13.73
C ASP A 128 15.29 -15.02 14.18
N ILE A 129 14.26 -15.00 13.33
CA ILE A 129 12.96 -15.65 13.55
C ILE A 129 13.14 -17.17 13.67
N LEU A 130 13.93 -17.78 12.79
CA LEU A 130 14.26 -19.22 12.84
C LEU A 130 15.00 -19.56 14.14
N LYS A 131 16.07 -18.82 14.45
CA LYS A 131 16.87 -19.02 15.66
C LYS A 131 16.05 -18.89 16.95
N LYS A 132 15.11 -17.95 16.97
CA LYS A 132 14.25 -17.66 18.12
C LYS A 132 13.01 -18.57 18.17
N GLU A 133 12.90 -19.54 17.27
CA GLU A 133 11.77 -20.47 17.16
C GLU A 133 10.42 -19.74 17.08
N VAL A 134 10.38 -18.60 16.39
CA VAL A 134 9.14 -17.85 16.19
C VAL A 134 8.28 -18.52 15.12
N ARG A 135 6.98 -18.59 15.39
CA ARG A 135 5.99 -18.93 14.37
C ARG A 135 5.58 -17.66 13.64
N LEU A 136 5.98 -17.52 12.38
CA LEU A 136 5.69 -16.33 11.58
C LEU A 136 4.51 -16.60 10.63
N ILE A 137 3.43 -15.84 10.78
CA ILE A 137 2.31 -15.77 9.85
C ILE A 137 2.49 -14.53 8.97
N ASP A 138 2.58 -14.69 7.66
CA ASP A 138 2.69 -13.56 6.74
C ASP A 138 1.35 -13.23 6.10
N TYR A 139 0.85 -12.00 6.32
CA TYR A 139 -0.40 -11.52 5.73
C TYR A 139 -0.40 -11.54 4.20
N GLU A 140 0.76 -11.58 3.54
CA GLU A 140 0.89 -11.74 2.09
C GLU A 140 0.49 -13.11 1.57
N LYS A 141 0.52 -14.13 2.42
CA LYS A 141 0.17 -15.50 2.06
C LYS A 141 -1.20 -15.93 2.57
N MET A 142 -1.95 -15.00 3.17
CA MET A 142 -3.37 -15.20 3.46
C MET A 142 -4.20 -14.99 2.19
N VAL A 143 -4.50 -16.10 1.51
CA VAL A 143 -5.27 -16.12 0.26
C VAL A 143 -6.53 -16.96 0.41
N ASP A 144 -7.58 -16.62 -0.34
CA ASP A 144 -8.81 -17.42 -0.40
C ASP A 144 -8.64 -18.66 -1.30
N ALA A 145 -9.72 -19.44 -1.46
CA ALA A 145 -9.70 -20.65 -2.27
C ALA A 145 -9.39 -20.41 -3.76
N ASN A 146 -9.58 -19.18 -4.26
CA ASN A 146 -9.29 -18.79 -5.63
C ASN A 146 -7.89 -18.14 -5.76
N GLY A 147 -7.11 -18.07 -4.67
CA GLY A 147 -5.80 -17.44 -4.65
C GLY A 147 -5.84 -15.92 -4.46
N PHE A 148 -7.00 -15.30 -4.23
CA PHE A 148 -7.08 -13.86 -3.99
C PHE A 148 -6.63 -13.53 -2.57
N ARG A 149 -5.80 -12.51 -2.45
CA ARG A 149 -5.32 -12.02 -1.16
C ARG A 149 -6.47 -11.49 -0.31
N ILE A 150 -6.60 -12.04 0.89
CA ILE A 150 -7.69 -11.70 1.83
C ILE A 150 -7.39 -10.38 2.54
N VAL A 151 -6.16 -10.25 3.06
CA VAL A 151 -5.76 -9.10 3.87
C VAL A 151 -4.76 -8.24 3.10
N ALA A 152 -5.21 -7.08 2.62
CA ALA A 152 -4.42 -6.16 1.82
C ALA A 152 -4.90 -4.71 1.98
N PHE A 153 -4.02 -3.74 1.70
CA PHE A 153 -4.34 -2.31 1.74
C PHE A 153 -4.72 -1.71 0.38
N GLY A 154 -5.03 -2.55 -0.62
CA GLY A 154 -5.15 -2.13 -2.02
C GLY A 154 -6.09 -0.95 -2.24
N GLN A 155 -7.30 -0.97 -1.65
CA GLN A 155 -8.26 0.13 -1.82
C GLN A 155 -7.69 1.48 -1.37
N TRP A 156 -7.09 1.52 -0.18
CA TRP A 156 -6.50 2.76 0.37
C TRP A 156 -5.23 3.21 -0.36
N ALA A 157 -4.52 2.29 -1.02
CA ALA A 157 -3.44 2.68 -1.93
C ALA A 157 -4.01 3.41 -3.16
N GLY A 158 -5.13 2.91 -3.70
CA GLY A 158 -5.87 3.59 -4.77
C GLY A 158 -6.37 4.97 -4.39
N VAL A 159 -7.05 5.08 -3.24
CA VAL A 159 -7.57 6.34 -2.71
C VAL A 159 -6.44 7.37 -2.52
N ALA A 160 -5.39 7.00 -1.79
CA ALA A 160 -4.27 7.92 -1.53
C ALA A 160 -3.48 8.25 -2.80
N GLY A 161 -3.28 7.28 -3.71
CA GLY A 161 -2.63 7.51 -4.99
C GLY A 161 -3.41 8.49 -5.87
N MET A 162 -4.74 8.34 -5.92
CA MET A 162 -5.58 9.24 -6.71
C MET A 162 -5.56 10.66 -6.16
N ILE A 163 -5.67 10.83 -4.84
CA ILE A 163 -5.55 12.16 -4.20
C ILE A 163 -4.19 12.80 -4.53
N ASN A 164 -3.11 12.02 -4.42
CA ASN A 164 -1.75 12.50 -4.69
C ASN A 164 -1.56 12.89 -6.15
N ILE A 165 -2.04 12.09 -7.12
CA ILE A 165 -1.88 12.44 -8.53
C ILE A 165 -2.72 13.66 -8.94
N LEU A 166 -3.90 13.86 -8.33
CA LEU A 166 -4.68 15.08 -8.51
C LEU A 166 -3.95 16.32 -7.97
N HIS A 167 -3.30 16.21 -6.80
CA HIS A 167 -2.42 17.26 -6.29
C HIS A 167 -1.23 17.51 -7.23
N GLY A 168 -0.56 16.44 -7.68
CA GLY A 168 0.56 16.50 -8.60
C GLY A 168 0.19 17.15 -9.94
N LEU A 169 -1.02 16.89 -10.44
CA LEU A 169 -1.57 17.59 -11.61
C LEU A 169 -1.69 19.09 -11.38
N GLY A 170 -2.15 19.53 -10.21
CA GLY A 170 -2.18 20.95 -9.85
C GLY A 170 -0.79 21.57 -10.00
N LEU A 171 0.23 20.96 -9.36
CA LEU A 171 1.62 21.41 -9.46
C LEU A 171 2.12 21.42 -10.90
N ARG A 172 1.80 20.38 -11.68
CA ARG A 172 2.23 20.27 -13.09
C ARG A 172 1.58 21.35 -13.95
N PHE A 173 0.28 21.61 -13.78
CA PHE A 173 -0.40 22.67 -14.51
C PHE A 173 0.17 24.04 -14.17
N LEU A 174 0.44 24.32 -12.89
CA LEU A 174 1.07 25.57 -12.48
C LEU A 174 2.43 25.77 -13.15
N ALA A 175 3.26 24.72 -13.16
CA ALA A 175 4.57 24.73 -13.79
C ALA A 175 4.50 24.95 -15.31
N LEU A 176 3.40 24.52 -15.94
CA LEU A 176 3.10 24.76 -17.36
C LEU A 176 2.40 26.10 -17.61
N GLY A 177 2.24 26.96 -16.60
CA GLY A 177 1.64 28.28 -16.73
C GLY A 177 0.11 28.31 -16.66
N HIS A 178 -0.52 27.26 -16.09
CA HIS A 178 -1.97 27.15 -15.95
C HIS A 178 -2.40 27.16 -14.49
N HIS A 179 -3.26 28.11 -14.13
CA HIS A 179 -4.05 28.03 -12.91
C HIS A 179 -5.26 27.11 -13.15
N THR A 180 -5.41 26.06 -12.34
CA THR A 180 -6.52 25.09 -12.44
C THR A 180 -7.10 24.79 -11.07
N PRO A 181 -8.35 24.31 -10.98
CA PRO A 181 -8.97 23.91 -9.71
C PRO A 181 -8.17 22.85 -8.92
N PHE A 182 -7.37 22.02 -9.61
CA PHE A 182 -6.50 21.02 -8.98
C PHE A 182 -5.47 21.64 -8.00
N MET A 183 -5.14 22.92 -8.14
CA MET A 183 -4.19 23.65 -7.28
C MET A 183 -4.53 23.61 -5.79
N HIS A 184 -5.80 23.45 -5.45
CA HIS A 184 -6.29 23.49 -4.07
C HIS A 184 -6.39 22.11 -3.42
N ILE A 185 -6.16 21.04 -4.17
CA ILE A 185 -6.06 19.68 -3.62
C ILE A 185 -4.68 19.53 -3.00
N GLY A 186 -4.60 19.26 -1.69
CA GLY A 186 -3.38 18.86 -1.00
C GLY A 186 -3.07 17.36 -1.13
N MET A 187 -1.86 16.97 -0.75
CA MET A 187 -1.45 15.56 -0.61
C MET A 187 -2.34 14.80 0.39
N ALA A 188 -2.49 13.48 0.21
CA ALA A 188 -3.36 12.65 1.04
C ALA A 188 -3.05 12.77 2.55
N HIS A 189 -1.78 12.91 2.94
CA HIS A 189 -1.37 13.05 4.33
C HIS A 189 -1.62 14.42 4.95
N ASN A 190 -1.98 15.44 4.16
CA ASN A 190 -2.34 16.77 4.65
C ASN A 190 -3.75 16.80 5.25
N TYR A 191 -4.59 15.82 4.92
CA TYR A 191 -5.93 15.71 5.45
C TYR A 191 -5.95 14.90 6.73
N ARG A 192 -6.85 15.26 7.64
CA ARG A 192 -7.02 14.53 8.90
C ARG A 192 -7.67 13.16 8.69
N ASN A 193 -8.54 13.07 7.69
CA ASN A 193 -9.31 11.89 7.32
C ASN A 193 -9.70 11.97 5.83
N VAL A 194 -10.16 10.85 5.28
CA VAL A 194 -10.55 10.75 3.88
C VAL A 194 -11.69 11.72 3.52
N SER A 195 -12.62 11.99 4.44
CA SER A 195 -13.77 12.87 4.16
C SER A 195 -13.34 14.30 3.84
N GLN A 196 -12.29 14.80 4.50
CA GLN A 196 -11.71 16.11 4.16
C GLN A 196 -11.03 16.11 2.79
N ALA A 197 -10.34 15.04 2.43
CA ALA A 197 -9.73 14.90 1.11
C ALA A 197 -10.81 14.87 0.01
N VAL A 198 -11.87 14.09 0.23
CA VAL A 198 -13.03 14.03 -0.67
C VAL A 198 -13.69 15.40 -0.82
N GLN A 199 -13.82 16.18 0.26
CA GLN A 199 -14.37 17.52 0.16
C GLN A 199 -13.52 18.44 -0.73
N ALA A 200 -12.18 18.40 -0.60
CA ALA A 200 -11.30 19.18 -1.48
C ALA A 200 -11.41 18.76 -2.96
N VAL A 201 -11.59 17.46 -3.22
CA VAL A 201 -11.84 16.95 -4.57
C VAL A 201 -13.20 17.42 -5.10
N ARG A 202 -14.25 17.42 -4.27
CA ARG A 202 -15.57 17.97 -4.63
C ARG A 202 -15.53 19.46 -4.94
N ASP A 203 -14.78 20.24 -4.15
CA ASP A 203 -14.64 21.67 -4.38
C ASP A 203 -13.95 21.94 -5.74
N CYS A 204 -12.89 21.18 -6.03
CA CYS A 204 -12.25 21.16 -7.36
C CYS A 204 -13.26 20.77 -8.46
N GLY A 205 -14.04 19.71 -8.25
CA GLY A 205 -15.06 19.25 -9.19
C GLY A 205 -16.15 20.28 -9.45
N TYR A 206 -16.55 21.04 -8.42
CA TYR A 206 -17.52 22.13 -8.56
C TYR A 206 -16.97 23.22 -9.48
N GLU A 207 -15.73 23.66 -9.29
CA GLU A 207 -15.09 24.65 -10.16
C GLU A 207 -14.95 24.15 -11.61
N ILE A 208 -14.61 22.88 -11.81
CA ILE A 208 -14.59 22.25 -13.13
C ILE A 208 -15.99 22.33 -13.77
N SER A 209 -17.05 21.99 -13.03
CA SER A 209 -18.43 22.03 -13.54
C SER A 209 -18.91 23.43 -13.95
N LEU A 210 -18.34 24.47 -13.35
CA LEU A 210 -18.59 25.88 -13.72
C LEU A 210 -17.82 26.31 -14.98
N GLY A 211 -16.98 25.44 -15.56
CA GLY A 211 -16.15 25.73 -16.73
C GLY A 211 -14.92 26.57 -16.40
N LEU A 212 -14.41 26.51 -15.16
CA LEU A 212 -13.22 27.26 -14.73
C LEU A 212 -11.89 26.60 -15.17
N MET A 213 -11.95 25.51 -15.94
CA MET A 213 -10.78 24.91 -16.58
C MET A 213 -10.31 25.76 -17.79
N PRO A 214 -9.01 26.06 -17.90
CA PRO A 214 -8.45 26.70 -19.09
C PRO A 214 -8.73 25.90 -20.37
N LYS A 215 -9.27 26.58 -21.39
CA LYS A 215 -9.58 25.94 -22.69
C LYS A 215 -8.34 25.38 -23.41
N SER A 216 -7.16 25.94 -23.14
CA SER A 216 -5.87 25.49 -23.70
C SER A 216 -5.48 24.08 -23.23
N ILE A 217 -6.01 23.62 -22.10
CA ILE A 217 -5.77 22.26 -21.59
C ILE A 217 -6.59 21.23 -22.36
N GLY A 218 -7.77 21.63 -22.84
CA GLY A 218 -8.74 20.72 -23.46
C GLY A 218 -9.32 19.69 -22.47
N PRO A 219 -10.03 18.67 -22.99
CA PRO A 219 -10.64 17.62 -22.16
C PRO A 219 -9.59 16.74 -21.48
N LEU A 220 -9.74 16.51 -20.18
CA LEU A 220 -8.85 15.64 -19.40
C LEU A 220 -9.36 14.20 -19.38
N THR A 221 -8.45 13.25 -19.58
CA THR A 221 -8.75 11.82 -19.61
C THR A 221 -7.90 11.06 -18.60
N PHE A 222 -8.54 10.23 -17.78
CA PHE A 222 -7.93 9.37 -16.77
C PHE A 222 -8.07 7.91 -17.18
N VAL A 223 -7.01 7.13 -17.04
CA VAL A 223 -7.00 5.72 -17.43
C VAL A 223 -6.57 4.87 -16.24
N PHE A 224 -7.43 3.96 -15.78
CA PHE A 224 -7.09 3.02 -14.72
C PHE A 224 -6.74 1.65 -15.31
N THR A 225 -5.54 1.14 -15.05
CA THR A 225 -5.20 -0.24 -15.45
C THR A 225 -5.49 -1.23 -14.32
N GLY A 226 -6.23 -2.28 -14.67
CA GLY A 226 -6.72 -3.30 -13.76
C GLY A 226 -8.07 -2.98 -13.10
N THR A 227 -8.76 -4.03 -12.67
CA THR A 227 -10.13 -3.97 -12.09
C THR A 227 -10.17 -4.29 -10.59
N GLY A 228 -9.01 -4.44 -9.97
CA GLY A 228 -8.90 -4.80 -8.55
C GLY A 228 -9.14 -3.63 -7.58
N ASN A 229 -9.00 -3.91 -6.28
CA ASN A 229 -9.31 -2.96 -5.20
C ASN A 229 -8.59 -1.60 -5.30
N VAL A 230 -7.36 -1.56 -5.81
CA VAL A 230 -6.62 -0.30 -6.04
C VAL A 230 -7.34 0.57 -7.05
N SER A 231 -7.69 0.02 -8.21
CA SER A 231 -8.43 0.75 -9.26
C SER A 231 -9.78 1.23 -8.73
N LYS A 232 -10.52 0.37 -8.01
CA LYS A 232 -11.77 0.77 -7.36
C LYS A 232 -11.61 1.92 -6.37
N GLY A 233 -10.58 1.88 -5.52
CA GLY A 233 -10.30 2.97 -4.58
C GLY A 233 -9.90 4.29 -5.26
N ALA A 234 -9.19 4.22 -6.39
CA ALA A 234 -8.91 5.41 -7.17
C ALA A 234 -10.17 5.96 -7.86
N GLN A 235 -11.04 5.06 -8.34
CA GLN A 235 -12.33 5.42 -8.91
C GLN A 235 -13.26 6.07 -7.89
N GLU A 236 -13.22 5.67 -6.61
CA GLU A 236 -13.98 6.33 -5.54
C GLU A 236 -13.63 7.83 -5.42
N ILE A 237 -12.38 8.21 -5.72
CA ILE A 237 -11.94 9.61 -5.68
C ILE A 237 -12.23 10.34 -6.99
N ILE A 238 -11.98 9.75 -8.16
CA ILE A 238 -12.27 10.44 -9.44
C ILE A 238 -13.77 10.72 -9.61
N ASN A 239 -14.64 9.85 -9.07
CA ASN A 239 -16.10 10.03 -9.10
C ASN A 239 -16.60 11.23 -8.29
N GLU A 240 -15.75 11.83 -7.47
CA GLU A 240 -16.06 13.07 -6.74
C GLU A 240 -15.80 14.33 -7.60
N LEU A 241 -15.19 14.18 -8.77
CA LEU A 241 -15.17 15.17 -9.85
C LEU A 241 -16.42 14.97 -10.75
N PRO A 242 -16.82 15.97 -11.57
CA PRO A 242 -17.77 15.75 -12.66
C PRO A 242 -17.12 14.81 -13.68
N CYS A 243 -17.26 13.50 -13.48
CA CYS A 243 -16.56 12.46 -14.22
C CYS A 243 -17.52 11.65 -15.08
N GLU A 244 -17.18 11.47 -16.35
CA GLU A 244 -17.88 10.58 -17.29
C GLU A 244 -16.99 9.37 -17.59
N PHE A 245 -17.51 8.16 -17.30
CA PHE A 245 -16.83 6.94 -17.70
C PHE A 245 -17.20 6.58 -19.13
N VAL A 246 -16.18 6.38 -19.96
CA VAL A 246 -16.30 6.04 -21.38
C VAL A 246 -15.61 4.72 -21.68
N GLU A 247 -16.02 4.08 -22.76
CA GLU A 247 -15.34 2.86 -23.22
C GLU A 247 -13.94 3.19 -23.77
N PRO A 248 -12.97 2.27 -23.68
CA PRO A 248 -11.60 2.54 -24.14
C PRO A 248 -11.47 3.05 -25.57
N HIS A 249 -12.37 2.62 -26.46
CA HIS A 249 -12.36 3.05 -27.87
C HIS A 249 -12.88 4.49 -28.08
N GLU A 250 -13.63 5.03 -27.12
CA GLU A 250 -14.18 6.40 -27.15
C GLU A 250 -13.16 7.44 -26.65
N LEU A 251 -12.10 7.01 -25.95
CA LEU A 251 -11.07 7.90 -25.40
C LEU A 251 -10.51 8.89 -26.44
N LYS A 252 -10.29 8.43 -27.67
CA LYS A 252 -9.77 9.28 -28.74
C LYS A 252 -10.73 10.41 -29.06
N GLU A 253 -12.02 10.11 -29.21
CA GLU A 253 -13.05 11.09 -29.53
C GLU A 253 -13.18 12.13 -28.42
N VAL A 254 -13.38 11.69 -27.17
CA VAL A 254 -13.56 12.62 -26.03
C VAL A 254 -12.33 13.49 -25.77
N SER A 255 -11.13 12.99 -26.08
CA SER A 255 -9.90 13.79 -25.95
C SER A 255 -9.86 14.99 -26.91
N MET A 256 -10.55 14.91 -28.06
CA MET A 256 -10.55 15.93 -29.11
C MET A 256 -11.76 16.86 -29.02
N SER A 257 -12.95 16.32 -28.73
CA SER A 257 -14.23 17.03 -28.80
C SER A 257 -15.00 17.08 -27.47
N GLY A 258 -14.45 16.49 -26.41
CA GLY A 258 -15.08 16.48 -25.10
C GLY A 258 -15.30 17.87 -24.50
N GLU A 259 -16.14 17.93 -23.49
CA GLU A 259 -16.38 19.15 -22.73
C GLU A 259 -15.26 19.36 -21.70
N THR A 260 -14.94 20.62 -21.41
CA THR A 260 -13.95 21.01 -20.38
C THR A 260 -14.58 21.21 -19.00
N SER A 261 -15.91 21.15 -18.91
CA SER A 261 -16.70 21.20 -17.67
C SER A 261 -16.79 19.86 -16.95
N LYS A 262 -16.11 18.83 -17.45
CA LYS A 262 -16.03 17.48 -16.87
C LYS A 262 -14.70 16.82 -17.21
N VAL A 263 -14.41 15.73 -16.52
CA VAL A 263 -13.28 14.85 -16.80
C VAL A 263 -13.80 13.52 -17.33
N TYR A 264 -12.99 12.83 -18.13
CA TYR A 264 -13.32 11.54 -18.69
C TYR A 264 -12.45 10.46 -18.06
N ALA A 265 -13.02 9.28 -17.80
CA ALA A 265 -12.31 8.15 -17.22
C ALA A 265 -12.59 6.86 -17.99
N THR A 266 -11.63 5.93 -18.00
CA THR A 266 -11.89 4.55 -18.43
C THR A 266 -11.10 3.55 -17.61
N VAL A 267 -11.56 2.30 -17.61
CA VAL A 267 -10.92 1.19 -16.90
C VAL A 267 -10.46 0.14 -17.89
N LEU A 268 -9.16 -0.07 -17.97
CA LEU A 268 -8.56 -1.06 -18.83
C LEU A 268 -8.36 -2.37 -18.07
N SER A 269 -9.16 -3.36 -18.45
CA SER A 269 -8.86 -4.77 -18.20
C SER A 269 -7.84 -5.32 -19.19
N ARG A 270 -7.15 -6.40 -18.80
CA ARG A 270 -6.16 -7.15 -19.61
C ARG A 270 -6.56 -7.36 -21.07
N HIS A 271 -7.81 -7.72 -21.36
CA HIS A 271 -8.27 -7.98 -22.73
C HIS A 271 -8.28 -6.75 -23.67
N HIS A 272 -8.23 -5.53 -23.14
CA HIS A 272 -8.17 -4.32 -23.96
C HIS A 272 -6.78 -4.05 -24.54
N HIS A 273 -5.74 -4.55 -23.89
CA HIS A 273 -4.37 -4.19 -24.20
C HIS A 273 -3.40 -5.35 -24.24
N LEU A 274 -3.80 -6.57 -23.91
CA LEU A 274 -2.99 -7.78 -24.08
C LEU A 274 -3.61 -8.65 -25.16
N VAL A 275 -2.78 -9.06 -26.11
CA VAL A 275 -3.20 -9.96 -27.19
C VAL A 275 -2.12 -11.00 -27.47
N ARG A 276 -2.54 -12.17 -27.95
CA ARG A 276 -1.62 -13.22 -28.39
C ARG A 276 -0.87 -12.76 -29.64
N LYS A 277 0.44 -12.98 -29.67
CA LYS A 277 1.33 -12.58 -30.79
C LYS A 277 0.96 -13.22 -32.14
N SER A 278 0.25 -14.35 -32.14
CA SER A 278 -0.07 -15.10 -33.35
C SER A 278 -1.34 -14.63 -34.07
N ASP A 279 -2.39 -14.26 -33.33
CA ASP A 279 -3.73 -14.01 -33.89
C ASP A 279 -4.43 -12.78 -33.31
N GLY A 280 -3.85 -12.10 -32.32
CA GLY A 280 -4.44 -10.91 -31.71
C GLY A 280 -5.59 -11.18 -30.73
N VAL A 281 -5.81 -12.43 -30.31
CA VAL A 281 -6.88 -12.78 -29.35
C VAL A 281 -6.35 -12.80 -27.92
N TYR A 282 -7.18 -12.43 -26.94
CA TYR A 282 -6.87 -12.56 -25.52
C TYR A 282 -7.54 -13.80 -24.90
N ASP A 283 -6.75 -14.74 -24.37
CA ASP A 283 -7.23 -15.83 -23.51
C ASP A 283 -6.69 -15.64 -22.08
N PRO A 284 -7.56 -15.43 -21.07
CA PRO A 284 -7.13 -15.21 -19.69
C PRO A 284 -6.37 -16.39 -19.07
N LEU A 285 -6.75 -17.64 -19.37
CA LEU A 285 -6.19 -18.83 -18.74
C LEU A 285 -4.84 -19.18 -19.38
N GLU A 286 -4.73 -19.05 -20.70
CA GLU A 286 -3.46 -19.24 -21.39
C GLU A 286 -2.45 -18.17 -20.98
N TYR A 287 -2.87 -16.91 -20.88
CA TYR A 287 -1.99 -15.83 -20.42
C TYR A 287 -1.43 -16.08 -19.02
N GLU A 288 -2.23 -16.62 -18.09
CA GLU A 288 -1.77 -16.89 -16.72
C GLU A 288 -0.69 -17.99 -16.68
N ASN A 289 -0.74 -18.95 -17.61
CA ASN A 289 0.23 -20.06 -17.67
C ASN A 289 1.42 -19.76 -18.62
N HIS A 290 1.19 -18.95 -19.66
CA HIS A 290 2.11 -18.68 -20.76
C HIS A 290 2.09 -17.18 -21.16
N PRO A 291 2.43 -16.26 -20.23
CA PRO A 291 2.40 -14.82 -20.51
C PRO A 291 3.36 -14.40 -21.63
N GLU A 292 4.37 -15.21 -21.94
CA GLU A 292 5.34 -14.97 -23.01
C GLU A 292 4.76 -14.99 -24.43
N LEU A 293 3.60 -15.63 -24.61
CA LEU A 293 2.90 -15.70 -25.89
C LEU A 293 2.14 -14.41 -26.22
N TYR A 294 2.02 -13.53 -25.24
CA TYR A 294 1.25 -12.29 -25.34
C TYR A 294 2.16 -11.08 -25.51
N THR A 295 1.61 -10.04 -26.11
CA THR A 295 2.22 -8.72 -26.24
C THR A 295 1.19 -7.65 -25.91
N SER A 296 1.65 -6.47 -25.47
CA SER A 296 0.74 -5.37 -25.20
C SER A 296 0.55 -4.46 -26.42
N HIS A 297 -0.71 -4.13 -26.74
CA HIS A 297 -1.09 -3.08 -27.70
C HIS A 297 -1.58 -1.80 -27.04
N PHE A 298 -1.35 -1.61 -25.73
CA PHE A 298 -1.71 -0.38 -25.00
C PHE A 298 -1.28 0.88 -25.76
N ARG A 299 -0.11 0.79 -26.39
CA ARG A 299 0.46 1.78 -27.31
C ARG A 299 -0.52 2.24 -28.40
N ASP A 300 -1.15 1.33 -29.13
CA ASP A 300 -1.91 1.67 -30.34
C ASP A 300 -3.38 1.98 -30.04
N SER A 301 -3.95 1.35 -29.01
CA SER A 301 -5.37 1.46 -28.68
C SER A 301 -5.71 2.56 -27.66
N VAL A 302 -4.77 2.94 -26.78
CA VAL A 302 -5.07 3.78 -25.61
C VAL A 302 -4.21 5.03 -25.53
N SER A 303 -2.96 5.00 -25.98
CA SER A 303 -1.93 5.90 -25.47
C SER A 303 -1.96 7.37 -25.93
N ASN A 304 -2.56 7.67 -27.08
CA ASN A 304 -2.57 9.03 -27.65
C ASN A 304 -3.60 10.01 -27.03
N PRO A 305 -4.76 9.57 -26.50
CA PRO A 305 -5.68 10.47 -25.79
C PRO A 305 -5.44 10.70 -24.29
N VAL A 306 -4.53 9.98 -23.63
CA VAL A 306 -4.47 9.89 -22.15
C VAL A 306 -3.79 11.09 -21.50
N SER A 307 -4.43 11.70 -20.50
CA SER A 307 -3.82 12.71 -19.63
C SER A 307 -3.14 12.13 -18.41
N VAL A 308 -3.76 11.16 -17.73
CA VAL A 308 -3.20 10.52 -16.52
C VAL A 308 -3.48 9.02 -16.47
N PRO A 309 -2.48 8.15 -16.72
CA PRO A 309 -2.59 6.74 -16.40
C PRO A 309 -2.34 6.48 -14.90
N PHE A 310 -3.18 5.63 -14.35
CA PHE A 310 -3.14 5.11 -13.00
C PHE A 310 -2.87 3.61 -13.07
N LEU A 311 -1.64 3.21 -12.77
CA LEU A 311 -1.10 1.90 -13.13
C LEU A 311 -1.03 0.95 -11.92
N LYS A 312 -1.48 -0.30 -12.14
CA LYS A 312 -1.44 -1.37 -11.13
C LYS A 312 -1.20 -2.77 -11.72
N GLU A 313 -0.40 -2.91 -12.77
CA GLU A 313 -0.23 -4.20 -13.45
C GLU A 313 1.22 -4.71 -13.48
N SER A 314 1.51 -5.74 -12.69
CA SER A 314 2.71 -6.56 -12.85
C SER A 314 2.57 -7.56 -14.03
N PRO A 315 3.69 -8.11 -14.58
CA PRO A 315 4.05 -8.23 -16.01
C PRO A 315 3.19 -9.11 -16.96
N PRO A 316 3.39 -9.03 -18.31
CA PRO A 316 4.47 -8.36 -19.02
C PRO A 316 4.19 -6.88 -19.26
N THR A 317 5.22 -6.11 -18.88
CA THR A 317 5.61 -4.77 -19.29
C THR A 317 4.61 -4.09 -20.22
N LEU A 318 3.95 -3.05 -19.70
CA LEU A 318 3.50 -1.98 -20.60
C LEU A 318 4.80 -1.42 -21.20
N GLU A 319 5.15 -1.83 -22.42
CA GLU A 319 6.18 -1.18 -23.24
C GLU A 319 5.68 0.24 -23.57
N LEU A 320 5.66 1.11 -22.55
CA LEU A 320 5.41 2.53 -22.66
C LEU A 320 6.71 3.13 -23.22
N ASP A 321 6.82 3.16 -24.54
CA ASP A 321 7.84 3.97 -25.23
C ASP A 321 7.54 5.44 -24.96
N ALA A 322 8.09 5.95 -23.86
CA ALA A 322 7.82 7.28 -23.32
C ALA A 322 8.05 8.40 -24.34
N GLN A 323 9.00 8.24 -25.26
CA GLN A 323 9.29 9.21 -26.32
C GLN A 323 8.12 9.36 -27.29
N ARG A 324 7.36 8.29 -27.54
CA ARG A 324 6.20 8.32 -28.43
C ARG A 324 4.89 8.71 -27.73
N LEU A 325 4.85 8.59 -26.40
CA LEU A 325 3.76 9.08 -25.56
C LEU A 325 3.80 10.60 -25.38
N MET A 326 5.00 11.17 -25.45
CA MET A 326 5.25 12.62 -25.37
C MET A 326 5.10 13.33 -26.72
N ARG A 327 4.29 12.81 -27.66
CA ARG A 327 4.07 13.50 -28.94
C ARG A 327 3.49 14.89 -28.69
N PRO A 328 4.05 15.94 -29.32
CA PRO A 328 3.49 17.27 -29.25
C PRO A 328 2.03 17.26 -29.68
N VAL A 329 1.17 17.96 -28.93
CA VAL A 329 -0.21 18.22 -29.37
C VAL A 329 -0.12 19.02 -30.67
N GLU A 330 -0.87 18.64 -31.71
CA GLU A 330 -0.99 19.47 -32.91
C GLU A 330 -1.44 20.87 -32.46
N ARG A 331 -0.60 21.88 -32.76
CA ARG A 331 -0.81 23.27 -32.32
C ARG A 331 -2.23 23.68 -32.62
N SER A 332 -3.01 23.96 -31.57
CA SER A 332 -4.32 24.55 -31.74
C SER A 332 -4.12 25.91 -32.41
N ALA A 333 -4.91 26.21 -33.45
CA ALA A 333 -4.86 27.50 -34.15
C ALA A 333 -5.27 28.70 -33.28
N LEU A 334 -5.45 28.49 -31.97
CA LEU A 334 -5.97 29.42 -30.96
C LEU A 334 -4.90 29.77 -29.90
N VAL A 335 -3.60 29.75 -30.25
CA VAL A 335 -2.56 30.30 -29.37
C VAL A 335 -2.88 31.77 -29.13
N THR A 336 -3.39 32.05 -27.93
CA THR A 336 -3.70 33.41 -27.49
C THR A 336 -2.56 33.82 -26.56
N GLU A 337 -2.00 35.01 -26.76
CA GLU A 337 -0.93 35.55 -25.90
C GLU A 337 -1.36 35.46 -24.42
N GLY A 338 -0.64 34.67 -23.62
CA GLY A 338 -0.96 34.39 -22.21
C GLY A 338 -1.65 33.05 -21.89
N SER A 339 -1.94 32.21 -22.89
CA SER A 339 -2.41 30.82 -22.70
C SER A 339 -1.46 29.84 -23.36
N PRO A 340 -0.44 29.32 -22.64
CA PRO A 340 0.51 28.37 -23.22
C PRO A 340 -0.20 27.07 -23.63
N ASP A 341 0.31 26.40 -24.67
CA ASP A 341 -0.14 25.05 -25.02
C ASP A 341 0.56 24.03 -24.12
N LEU A 342 -0.12 22.90 -23.87
CA LEU A 342 0.53 21.76 -23.20
C LEU A 342 1.61 21.16 -24.12
N PRO A 343 2.77 20.75 -23.56
CA PRO A 343 3.85 20.16 -24.35
C PRO A 343 3.46 18.81 -24.97
N HIS A 344 2.60 18.06 -24.30
CA HIS A 344 2.04 16.77 -24.70
C HIS A 344 0.78 16.49 -23.87
N ARG A 345 -0.01 15.48 -24.25
CA ARG A 345 -1.23 15.12 -23.50
C ARG A 345 -0.94 14.35 -22.22
N LEU A 346 0.09 13.51 -22.19
CA LEU A 346 0.42 12.63 -21.06
C LEU A 346 1.13 13.39 -19.94
N LEU A 347 0.37 14.00 -19.03
CA LEU A 347 0.92 14.92 -18.05
C LEU A 347 1.53 14.24 -16.83
N ALA A 348 0.93 13.15 -16.35
CA ALA A 348 1.32 12.53 -15.10
C ALA A 348 1.00 11.03 -15.05
N ILE A 349 1.80 10.22 -14.36
CA ILE A 349 1.57 8.80 -14.13
C ILE A 349 1.58 8.53 -12.63
N CYS A 350 0.59 7.79 -12.15
CA CYS A 350 0.62 7.24 -10.79
C CYS A 350 0.80 5.72 -10.85
N ASP A 351 1.99 5.24 -10.51
CA ASP A 351 2.28 3.81 -10.39
C ASP A 351 2.09 3.35 -8.94
N ILE A 352 1.02 2.60 -8.69
CA ILE A 352 0.71 2.07 -7.37
C ILE A 352 1.42 0.74 -7.11
N SER A 353 1.86 0.06 -8.17
CA SER A 353 2.63 -1.17 -8.02
C SER A 353 4.03 -0.89 -7.49
N ALA A 354 4.63 0.24 -7.93
CA ALA A 354 5.89 0.79 -7.42
C ALA A 354 6.96 -0.28 -7.15
N ASP A 355 7.14 -1.19 -8.12
CA ASP A 355 8.16 -2.23 -8.08
C ASP A 355 9.29 -1.82 -9.04
N SER A 356 10.54 -1.75 -8.57
CA SER A 356 11.70 -1.51 -9.44
C SER A 356 11.81 -2.59 -10.53
N GLY A 357 11.82 -2.17 -11.80
CA GLY A 357 11.74 -3.09 -12.95
C GLY A 357 10.38 -3.78 -13.11
N GLY A 358 9.32 -3.17 -12.55
CA GLY A 358 7.95 -3.65 -12.57
C GLY A 358 7.16 -3.18 -13.79
N SER A 359 5.98 -2.61 -13.55
CA SER A 359 4.95 -2.31 -14.54
C SER A 359 5.36 -1.26 -15.59
N ILE A 360 6.28 -0.37 -15.23
CA ILE A 360 6.82 0.70 -16.05
C ILE A 360 8.33 0.48 -16.18
N GLU A 361 8.80 0.16 -17.38
CA GLU A 361 10.20 -0.22 -17.63
C GLU A 361 11.20 0.88 -17.29
N PHE A 362 10.83 2.14 -17.56
CA PHE A 362 11.71 3.29 -17.34
C PHE A 362 11.69 3.83 -15.90
N MET A 363 10.87 3.26 -15.01
CA MET A 363 10.89 3.64 -13.60
C MET A 363 12.08 2.98 -12.91
N THR A 364 13.12 3.76 -12.64
CA THR A 364 14.35 3.30 -12.00
C THR A 364 14.22 3.26 -10.47
N GLU A 365 13.56 4.26 -9.88
CA GLU A 365 13.40 4.42 -8.44
C GLU A 365 11.96 4.76 -8.04
N CYS A 366 11.57 4.37 -6.83
CA CYS A 366 10.27 4.70 -6.26
C CYS A 366 10.33 6.05 -5.53
N THR A 367 9.35 6.91 -5.79
CA THR A 367 9.15 8.14 -4.99
C THR A 367 8.78 7.81 -3.55
N THR A 368 8.90 8.79 -2.65
CA THR A 368 8.59 8.62 -1.22
C THR A 368 7.53 9.61 -0.78
N ILE A 369 6.92 9.45 0.39
CA ILE A 369 5.95 10.46 0.87
C ILE A 369 6.63 11.83 1.07
N ASP A 370 7.91 11.86 1.44
CA ASP A 370 8.68 13.11 1.61
C ASP A 370 9.06 13.76 0.27
N LYS A 371 9.27 12.95 -0.78
CA LYS A 371 9.51 13.37 -2.17
C LYS A 371 8.55 12.62 -3.10
N PRO A 372 7.28 13.05 -3.19
CA PRO A 372 6.20 12.26 -3.79
C PRO A 372 6.17 12.26 -5.32
N PHE A 373 6.89 13.18 -5.95
CA PHE A 373 6.93 13.31 -7.40
C PHE A 373 8.37 13.41 -7.88
N CYS A 374 8.63 12.80 -9.03
CA CYS A 374 9.76 13.10 -9.89
C CYS A 374 9.25 13.37 -11.31
N MET A 375 10.06 14.00 -12.15
CA MET A 375 9.79 14.14 -13.57
C MET A 375 10.65 13.16 -14.34
N TYR A 376 10.04 12.45 -15.29
CA TYR A 376 10.74 11.59 -16.22
C TYR A 376 10.84 12.26 -17.60
N ASP A 377 12.05 12.61 -18.04
CA ASP A 377 12.33 13.10 -19.39
C ASP A 377 12.61 11.91 -20.31
N ALA A 378 11.65 11.63 -21.19
CA ALA A 378 11.74 10.53 -22.14
C ALA A 378 12.81 10.72 -23.23
N ASP A 379 13.12 11.95 -23.61
CA ASP A 379 14.09 12.24 -24.67
C ASP A 379 15.51 12.01 -24.17
N GLN A 380 15.76 12.37 -22.92
CA GLN A 380 17.07 12.23 -22.28
C GLN A 380 17.21 10.91 -21.49
N HIS A 381 16.10 10.22 -21.22
CA HIS A 381 16.03 9.06 -20.32
C HIS A 381 16.60 9.35 -18.93
N ILE A 382 16.23 10.50 -18.35
CA ILE A 382 16.67 10.93 -17.02
C ILE A 382 15.48 11.29 -16.13
N ASP A 383 15.64 11.05 -14.83
CA ASP A 383 14.74 11.52 -13.79
C ASP A 383 15.26 12.85 -13.21
N HIS A 384 14.37 13.81 -12.93
CA HIS A 384 14.73 15.05 -12.23
C HIS A 384 13.63 15.57 -11.29
N ASP A 385 14.03 16.32 -10.26
CA ASP A 385 13.12 16.78 -9.20
C ASP A 385 12.31 18.05 -9.58
N SER A 386 12.66 18.75 -10.67
CA SER A 386 11.98 20.00 -11.04
C SER A 386 10.70 19.77 -11.84
N VAL A 387 9.54 20.12 -11.27
CA VAL A 387 8.23 20.05 -11.95
C VAL A 387 8.08 21.01 -13.14
N GLU A 388 8.96 22.01 -13.28
CA GLU A 388 9.02 22.94 -14.42
C GLU A 388 9.74 22.34 -15.63
N GLY A 389 10.54 21.30 -15.43
CA GLY A 389 11.29 20.67 -16.51
C GLY A 389 10.40 19.93 -17.54
N PRO A 390 11.00 19.54 -18.67
CA PRO A 390 10.35 18.66 -19.64
C PRO A 390 10.00 17.30 -19.00
N GLY A 391 9.11 16.54 -19.63
CA GLY A 391 8.80 15.18 -19.18
C GLY A 391 7.40 15.00 -18.58
N ILE A 392 7.24 13.85 -17.93
CA ILE A 392 5.99 13.36 -17.33
C ILE A 392 6.15 13.35 -15.81
N LEU A 393 5.13 13.82 -15.08
CA LEU A 393 5.14 13.80 -13.62
C LEU A 393 4.84 12.38 -13.11
N MET A 394 5.80 11.76 -12.44
CA MET A 394 5.70 10.40 -11.93
C MET A 394 5.41 10.41 -10.42
N CYS A 395 4.46 9.59 -9.98
CA CYS A 395 4.17 9.30 -8.57
C CYS A 395 4.19 7.78 -8.36
N SER A 396 5.19 7.27 -7.67
CA SER A 396 5.46 5.83 -7.47
C SER A 396 5.73 5.49 -6.00
N ILE A 397 4.84 5.92 -5.09
CA ILE A 397 5.02 5.74 -3.63
C ILE A 397 4.62 4.30 -3.24
N ASP A 398 5.55 3.56 -2.62
CA ASP A 398 5.39 2.13 -2.27
C ASP A 398 4.48 1.85 -1.05
N ASN A 399 4.16 2.90 -0.28
CA ASN A 399 3.47 2.80 0.99
C ASN A 399 2.29 3.78 1.14
N LEU A 400 1.65 4.12 0.01
CA LEU A 400 0.50 5.05 -0.08
C LEU A 400 -0.55 4.95 1.04
N PRO A 401 -1.01 3.77 1.50
CA PRO A 401 -2.02 3.69 2.56
C PRO A 401 -1.56 4.26 3.91
N ALA A 402 -0.25 4.49 4.11
CA ALA A 402 0.29 5.13 5.31
C ALA A 402 -0.10 6.63 5.42
N GLN A 403 -0.52 7.25 4.32
CA GLN A 403 -1.02 8.62 4.29
C GLN A 403 -2.44 8.76 4.84
N LEU A 404 -3.25 7.69 4.79
CA LEU A 404 -4.61 7.60 5.36
C LEU A 404 -4.67 6.48 6.41
N PRO A 405 -3.92 6.61 7.52
CA PRO A 405 -3.59 5.47 8.38
C PRO A 405 -4.77 4.96 9.23
N ILE A 406 -5.75 5.81 9.55
CA ILE A 406 -6.90 5.43 10.38
C ILE A 406 -7.81 4.50 9.59
N GLU A 407 -8.23 4.95 8.42
CA GLU A 407 -9.15 4.21 7.56
C GLU A 407 -8.48 2.96 6.96
N ALA A 408 -7.19 3.04 6.63
CA ALA A 408 -6.40 1.86 6.26
C ALA A 408 -6.35 0.83 7.40
N THR A 409 -6.23 1.26 8.66
CA THR A 409 -6.26 0.36 9.84
C THR A 409 -7.63 -0.28 10.04
N GLU A 410 -8.71 0.48 9.86
CA GLU A 410 -10.06 -0.05 9.98
C GLU A 410 -10.36 -1.09 8.90
N TYR A 411 -10.10 -0.75 7.64
CA TYR A 411 -10.35 -1.62 6.49
C TYR A 411 -9.51 -2.90 6.51
N PHE A 412 -8.24 -2.79 6.91
CA PHE A 412 -7.35 -3.93 7.07
C PHE A 412 -7.81 -4.80 8.25
N GLY A 413 -8.17 -4.18 9.36
CA GLY A 413 -8.67 -4.85 10.55
C GLY A 413 -9.96 -5.64 10.30
N ASP A 414 -10.89 -5.13 9.47
CA ASP A 414 -12.11 -5.85 9.08
C ASP A 414 -11.83 -7.20 8.44
N ARG A 415 -10.79 -7.24 7.61
CA ARG A 415 -10.39 -8.45 6.87
C ARG A 415 -9.56 -9.40 7.73
N LEU A 416 -8.78 -8.85 8.66
CA LEU A 416 -7.93 -9.64 9.54
C LEU A 416 -8.69 -10.22 10.74
N SER A 417 -9.64 -9.46 11.32
CA SER A 417 -10.36 -9.80 12.56
C SER A 417 -10.96 -11.22 12.56
N PRO A 418 -11.59 -11.72 11.48
CA PRO A 418 -12.12 -13.09 11.45
C PRO A 418 -11.07 -14.17 11.74
N TYR A 419 -9.82 -13.95 11.33
CA TYR A 419 -8.72 -14.90 11.50
C TYR A 419 -7.95 -14.72 12.81
N ILE A 420 -8.12 -13.58 13.50
CA ILE A 420 -7.51 -13.38 14.81
C ILE A 420 -8.01 -14.42 15.80
N TRP A 421 -9.27 -14.84 15.71
CA TRP A 421 -9.89 -15.79 16.61
C TRP A 421 -9.18 -17.15 16.65
N GLU A 422 -8.72 -17.66 15.51
CA GLU A 422 -7.93 -18.90 15.45
C GLU A 422 -6.45 -18.69 15.77
N MET A 423 -5.91 -17.47 15.56
CA MET A 423 -4.53 -17.13 15.95
C MET A 423 -4.35 -16.92 17.46
N LEU A 424 -5.40 -16.48 18.17
CA LEU A 424 -5.39 -16.20 19.61
C LEU A 424 -4.90 -17.35 20.50
N PRO A 425 -5.34 -18.61 20.32
CA PRO A 425 -4.86 -19.74 21.11
C PRO A 425 -3.49 -20.28 20.68
N SER A 426 -2.87 -19.71 19.63
CA SER A 426 -1.62 -20.21 19.07
C SER A 426 -0.51 -20.35 20.09
N ASN A 427 0.22 -21.47 20.02
CA ASN A 427 1.43 -21.68 20.81
C ASN A 427 2.60 -22.13 19.91
N ALA A 428 3.53 -21.22 19.65
CA ALA A 428 4.69 -21.47 18.80
C ALA A 428 5.60 -22.63 19.26
N THR A 429 5.52 -23.06 20.53
CA THR A 429 6.31 -24.21 21.00
C THR A 429 5.71 -25.55 20.62
N ARG A 430 4.41 -25.60 20.29
CA ARG A 430 3.75 -26.82 19.83
C ARG A 430 4.03 -27.01 18.34
N PRO A 431 4.03 -28.26 17.83
CA PRO A 431 4.04 -28.52 16.39
C PRO A 431 2.88 -27.85 15.65
N LEU A 432 3.10 -27.40 14.41
CA LEU A 432 2.10 -26.67 13.61
C LEU A 432 0.86 -27.53 13.25
N ASP A 433 1.03 -28.84 13.11
CA ASP A 433 -0.05 -29.81 12.84
C ASP A 433 -1.03 -29.96 14.01
N GLN A 434 -0.66 -29.50 15.21
CA GLN A 434 -1.52 -29.47 16.38
C GLN A 434 -2.31 -28.16 16.53
N GLU A 435 -2.13 -27.19 15.62
CA GLU A 435 -2.87 -25.94 15.59
C GLU A 435 -4.11 -26.09 14.70
N ASP A 436 -5.25 -25.64 15.21
CA ASP A 436 -6.53 -25.64 14.51
C ASP A 436 -6.69 -24.36 13.68
N TYR A 437 -5.89 -24.27 12.63
CA TYR A 437 -5.97 -23.18 11.66
C TYR A 437 -6.77 -23.59 10.43
N SER A 438 -7.52 -22.63 9.91
CA SER A 438 -8.02 -22.69 8.55
C SER A 438 -6.86 -22.77 7.54
N PRO A 439 -7.09 -23.26 6.31
CA PRO A 439 -6.07 -23.24 5.26
C PRO A 439 -5.48 -21.84 5.03
N GLN A 440 -6.30 -20.79 5.13
CA GLN A 440 -5.90 -19.39 4.90
C GLN A 440 -4.80 -18.93 5.87
N VAL A 441 -4.84 -19.37 7.13
CA VAL A 441 -3.79 -19.05 8.12
C VAL A 441 -2.69 -20.09 8.11
N ARG A 442 -3.01 -21.39 8.03
CA ARG A 442 -2.02 -22.47 8.00
C ARG A 442 -1.01 -22.29 6.87
N ASP A 443 -1.50 -21.96 5.68
CA ASP A 443 -0.66 -21.79 4.50
C ASP A 443 0.12 -20.48 4.48
N ALA A 444 -0.25 -19.54 5.35
CA ALA A 444 0.45 -18.29 5.57
C ALA A 444 1.60 -18.40 6.60
N VAL A 445 1.75 -19.55 7.27
CA VAL A 445 2.83 -19.78 8.24
C VAL A 445 4.15 -20.03 7.50
N ILE A 446 5.06 -19.05 7.53
CA ILE A 446 6.38 -19.12 6.90
C ILE A 446 7.34 -20.00 7.72
N THR A 447 7.36 -19.78 9.04
CA THR A 447 8.24 -20.50 9.97
C THR A 447 7.45 -21.10 11.11
N SER A 448 7.90 -22.24 11.62
CA SER A 448 7.42 -22.81 12.89
C SER A 448 8.51 -23.70 13.49
N ASN A 449 8.64 -23.71 14.82
CA ASN A 449 9.55 -24.61 15.54
C ASN A 449 11.01 -24.58 15.01
N GLY A 450 11.48 -23.39 14.64
CA GLY A 450 12.86 -23.13 14.19
C GLY A 450 13.17 -23.54 12.74
N LYS A 451 12.15 -23.85 11.94
CA LYS A 451 12.31 -24.24 10.53
C LYS A 451 11.33 -23.47 9.64
N LEU A 452 11.66 -23.38 8.35
CA LEU A 452 10.68 -23.02 7.32
C LEU A 452 9.64 -24.13 7.24
N THR A 453 8.38 -23.78 7.00
CA THR A 453 7.35 -24.78 6.70
C THR A 453 7.52 -25.27 5.25
N PRO A 454 7.00 -26.46 4.89
CA PRO A 454 7.26 -27.08 3.59
C PRO A 454 6.98 -26.19 2.37
N LYS A 455 5.95 -25.33 2.46
CA LYS A 455 5.60 -24.39 1.37
C LYS A 455 6.64 -23.31 1.12
N PHE A 456 7.54 -23.06 2.06
CA PHE A 456 8.52 -21.96 2.00
C PHE A 456 9.98 -22.42 1.97
N GLU A 457 10.25 -23.73 1.92
CA GLU A 457 11.61 -24.27 1.84
C GLU A 457 12.37 -23.78 0.59
N TYR A 458 11.67 -23.40 -0.48
CA TYR A 458 12.25 -22.80 -1.69
C TYR A 458 13.04 -21.50 -1.42
N ILE A 459 12.80 -20.82 -0.29
CA ILE A 459 13.54 -19.61 0.09
C ILE A 459 15.04 -19.94 0.24
N HIS A 460 15.41 -21.14 0.72
CA HIS A 460 16.81 -21.56 0.76
C HIS A 460 17.45 -21.56 -0.65
N THR A 461 16.77 -22.17 -1.62
CA THR A 461 17.21 -22.20 -3.01
C THR A 461 17.33 -20.79 -3.60
N LEU A 462 16.39 -19.89 -3.29
CA LEU A 462 16.46 -18.49 -3.76
C LEU A 462 17.65 -17.73 -3.16
N ARG A 463 17.98 -17.97 -1.89
CA ARG A 463 19.15 -17.38 -1.23
C ARG A 463 20.45 -17.87 -1.86
N GLU A 464 20.55 -19.17 -2.15
CA GLU A 464 21.73 -19.76 -2.79
C GLU A 464 21.96 -19.20 -4.20
N LYS A 465 20.90 -19.10 -5.03
CA LYS A 465 21.00 -18.50 -6.37
C LYS A 465 21.44 -17.04 -6.32
N SER A 466 20.94 -16.29 -5.35
CA SER A 466 21.33 -14.88 -5.16
C SER A 466 22.81 -14.75 -4.75
N ALA A 467 23.30 -15.66 -3.91
CA ALA A 467 24.72 -15.68 -3.50
C ALA A 467 25.68 -16.08 -4.63
N VAL A 468 25.29 -17.00 -5.52
CA VAL A 468 26.10 -17.45 -6.67
C VAL A 468 26.25 -16.37 -7.75
N THR A 469 25.38 -15.35 -7.75
CA THR A 469 25.45 -14.27 -8.76
C THR A 469 26.53 -13.22 -8.43
N VAL A 470 27.12 -13.28 -7.23
CA VAL A 470 28.22 -12.40 -6.79
C VAL A 470 29.56 -13.10 -7.05
N TRP A 471 30.02 -13.18 -8.31
CA TRP A 471 31.39 -13.64 -8.61
C TRP A 471 32.40 -12.49 -8.58
N TRP A 472 33.49 -12.72 -7.82
CA TRP A 472 34.68 -11.87 -7.77
C TRP A 472 35.43 -11.89 -9.11
N CYS A 473 35.67 -10.71 -9.67
CA CYS A 473 36.66 -10.53 -10.74
C CYS A 473 38.07 -10.61 -10.12
N PRO A 474 38.97 -11.52 -10.57
CA PRO A 474 40.33 -11.64 -10.01
C PRO A 474 41.23 -10.41 -10.23
N CYS A 475 40.76 -9.41 -10.98
CA CYS A 475 41.56 -8.26 -11.39
C CYS A 475 41.31 -6.99 -10.57
N CYS A 476 40.21 -6.91 -9.80
CA CYS A 476 39.81 -5.69 -9.09
C CYS A 476 39.28 -6.02 -7.70
N LEU A 477 39.96 -5.55 -6.65
CA LEU A 477 39.54 -5.62 -5.23
C LEU A 477 38.32 -4.70 -4.92
N LYS A 478 37.26 -4.74 -5.74
CA LYS A 478 35.96 -4.11 -5.48
C LYS A 478 34.81 -4.97 -6.02
N PRO A 479 33.65 -5.01 -5.34
CA PRO A 479 32.47 -5.71 -5.84
C PRO A 479 31.92 -5.01 -7.09
N CYS A 480 31.83 -5.74 -8.20
CA CYS A 480 31.08 -5.33 -9.39
C CYS A 480 29.67 -5.94 -9.32
N MET A 481 28.63 -5.11 -9.26
CA MET A 481 27.26 -5.57 -9.47
C MET A 481 27.02 -5.75 -10.97
N ALA A 482 26.90 -7.01 -11.41
CA ALA A 482 26.34 -7.31 -12.72
C ALA A 482 24.84 -7.53 -12.57
N ASN A 483 24.03 -6.70 -13.23
CA ASN A 483 22.57 -6.82 -13.29
C ASN A 483 22.17 -8.18 -13.88
N ALA A 484 21.77 -9.11 -13.02
CA ALA A 484 21.17 -10.38 -13.42
C ALA A 484 19.64 -10.28 -13.30
N TYR A 485 19.01 -9.57 -14.23
CA TYR A 485 17.56 -9.39 -14.25
C TYR A 485 16.80 -10.32 -15.21
N HIS A 486 17.47 -11.28 -15.88
CA HIS A 486 16.83 -12.06 -16.95
C HIS A 486 16.19 -13.41 -16.56
N LEU A 487 16.13 -13.81 -15.29
CA LEU A 487 15.68 -15.17 -14.92
C LEU A 487 14.71 -15.23 -13.72
N ARG A 488 13.75 -14.29 -13.65
CA ARG A 488 12.56 -14.41 -12.77
C ARG A 488 11.31 -14.62 -13.63
N ARG A 489 11.17 -15.83 -14.16
CA ARG A 489 9.89 -16.39 -14.62
C ARG A 489 9.54 -17.57 -13.72
#